data_AF-A0A850NID3-F1
#
_entry.id   AF-A0A850NID3-F1
#
_cell.length_a   1.000
_cell.length_b   1.000
_cell.length_c   1.000
_cell.angle_alpha   90.00
_cell.angle_beta   90.00
_cell.angle_gamma   90.00
#
_symmetry.space_group_name_H-M   'P 1'
#
loop_
_entity.id
_entity.type
_entity.pdbx_description
1 polymer ?
#
loop_
_entity_poly.entity_id
_entity_poly.type
_entity_poly.pdbx_seq_one_letter_code
_entity_poly.pdbx_strand_id
1 'polypeptide(L)' 'MGKGFFHVPTAINEPVKSYAPGTPEREEVLKQYKAFYDSEVDVPLYIGSEEIRTGNTRPMSP' A
#
# COMPACT_ATOMS: atom_id res chain seq x y z
N MET A 1 20.68 -20.16 20.44
CA MET A 1 19.46 -19.89 21.23
C MET A 1 19.58 -18.48 21.79
N GLY A 2 18.95 -17.49 21.15
CA GLY A 2 19.15 -16.08 21.49
C GLY A 2 18.54 -15.73 22.84
N LYS A 3 19.38 -15.43 23.83
CA LYS A 3 18.96 -14.84 25.12
C LYS A 3 19.01 -13.32 24.99
N GLY A 4 18.05 -12.74 24.26
CA GLY A 4 17.89 -11.30 24.12
C GLY A 4 16.49 -10.90 24.57
N PHE A 5 16.40 -9.94 25.50
CA PHE A 5 15.14 -9.27 25.76
C PHE A 5 14.96 -8.21 24.68
N PHE A 6 14.00 -8.43 23.78
CA PHE A 6 13.68 -7.49 22.71
C PHE A 6 12.60 -6.52 23.23
N HIS A 7 12.95 -5.25 23.34
CA HIS A 7 11.98 -4.20 23.62
C HIS A 7 11.38 -3.73 22.31
N VAL A 8 10.10 -4.03 22.10
CA VAL A 8 9.34 -3.43 21.00
C VAL A 8 9.10 -1.95 21.29
N PRO A 9 9.17 -1.06 20.28
CA PRO A 9 8.81 0.33 20.46
C PRO A 9 7.38 0.47 20.98
N THR A 10 7.14 1.46 21.84
CA THR A 10 5.78 1.80 22.26
C THR A 10 4.99 2.31 21.04
N ALA A 11 3.86 1.68 20.76
CA ALA A 11 2.98 2.11 19.68
C ALA A 11 2.39 3.49 19.99
N ILE A 12 2.48 4.40 19.04
CA ILE A 12 1.81 5.71 19.06
C ILE A 12 0.90 5.81 17.83
N ASN A 13 -0.15 6.63 17.91
CA ASN A 13 -1.00 6.89 16.76
C ASN A 13 -0.22 7.63 15.66
N GLU A 14 -0.37 7.16 14.42
CA GLU A 14 0.17 7.86 13.26
C GLU A 14 -0.53 9.22 13.07
N PRO A 15 0.21 10.33 12.84
CA PRO A 15 -0.38 11.64 12.62
C PRO A 15 -1.30 11.66 11.39
N VAL A 16 -2.46 12.30 11.52
CA VAL A 16 -3.35 12.55 10.38
C VAL A 16 -2.80 13.71 9.56
N LYS A 17 -2.48 13.45 8.29
CA LYS A 17 -2.01 14.48 7.36
C LYS A 17 -3.16 15.39 6.89
N SER A 18 -2.86 16.65 6.60
CA SER A 18 -3.86 17.67 6.26
C SER A 18 -4.34 17.63 4.81
N TYR A 19 -3.43 17.30 3.87
CA TYR A 19 -3.66 17.38 2.43
C TYR A 19 -4.15 18.76 1.95
N ALA A 20 -3.80 19.81 2.69
CA ALA A 20 -4.12 21.18 2.31
C ALA A 20 -3.47 21.56 0.96
N PRO A 21 -3.99 22.57 0.23
CA PRO A 21 -3.37 23.02 -1.00
C PRO A 21 -1.89 23.41 -0.81
N GLY A 22 -1.02 22.90 -1.67
CA GLY A 22 0.43 23.18 -1.64
C GLY A 22 1.25 22.30 -0.69
N THR A 23 0.64 21.36 0.02
CA THR A 23 1.40 20.42 0.86
C THR A 23 2.01 19.27 0.05
N PRO A 24 3.19 18.77 0.43
CA PRO A 24 3.86 17.68 -0.30
C PRO A 24 3.03 16.40 -0.30
N GLU A 25 2.34 16.07 0.79
CA GLU A 25 1.52 14.85 0.85
C GLU A 25 0.35 14.88 -0.14
N ARG A 26 -0.19 16.07 -0.47
CA ARG A 26 -1.25 16.21 -1.47
C ARG A 26 -0.69 15.98 -2.87
N GLU A 27 0.50 16.50 -3.14
CA GLU A 27 1.19 16.27 -4.42
C GLU A 27 1.51 14.79 -4.62
N GLU A 28 2.02 14.11 -3.59
CA GLU A 28 2.30 12.68 -3.60
C GLU A 28 1.05 11.84 -3.90
N VAL A 29 -0.08 12.13 -3.24
CA VAL A 29 -1.36 11.43 -3.49
C VAL A 29 -1.84 11.65 -4.92
N LEU A 30 -1.79 12.89 -5.43
CA LEU A 30 -2.23 13.19 -6.79
C LEU A 30 -1.34 12.52 -7.84
N LYS A 31 -0.02 12.48 -7.59
CA LYS A 31 0.93 11.77 -8.44
C LYS A 31 0.63 10.28 -8.47
N GLN A 32 0.40 9.67 -7.30
CA GLN A 32 0.11 8.25 -7.21
C GLN A 32 -1.24 7.89 -7.84
N TYR A 33 -2.26 8.72 -7.64
CA TYR A 33 -3.57 8.55 -8.25
C TYR A 33 -3.46 8.51 -9.78
N LYS A 34 -2.77 9.48 -10.39
CA LYS A 34 -2.55 9.50 -11.85
C LYS A 34 -1.82 8.25 -12.32
N ALA A 35 -0.76 7.84 -11.63
CA ALA A 35 -0.03 6.64 -11.97
C ALA A 35 -0.91 5.39 -11.97
N PHE A 36 -1.81 5.25 -11.00
CA PHE A 36 -2.76 4.13 -10.96
C PHE A 36 -3.89 4.25 -11.97
N TYR A 37 -4.39 5.44 -12.21
CA TYR A 37 -5.45 5.66 -13.20
C TYR A 37 -4.97 5.38 -14.63
N ASP A 38 -3.73 5.74 -14.94
CA ASP A 38 -3.12 5.57 -16.26
C ASP A 38 -2.44 4.19 -16.44
N SER A 39 -2.53 3.29 -15.44
CA SER A 39 -1.95 1.95 -15.52
C SER A 39 -2.96 0.84 -15.29
N GLU A 40 -2.69 -0.30 -15.90
CA GLU A 40 -3.40 -1.55 -15.62
C GLU A 40 -2.46 -2.46 -14.83
N VAL A 41 -2.93 -2.95 -13.68
CA VAL A 41 -2.17 -3.86 -12.82
C VAL A 41 -2.87 -5.20 -12.72
N ASP A 42 -2.06 -6.25 -12.80
CA ASP A 42 -2.50 -7.63 -12.77
C ASP A 42 -2.24 -8.20 -11.38
N VAL A 43 -3.32 -8.52 -10.67
CA VAL A 43 -3.29 -8.86 -9.24
C VAL A 43 -3.48 -10.38 -9.06
N PRO A 44 -2.41 -11.14 -8.74
CA PRO A 44 -2.53 -12.56 -8.42
C PRO A 44 -3.25 -12.81 -7.10
N LEU A 45 -3.68 -14.06 -6.94
CA LEU A 45 -3.91 -14.62 -5.62
C LEU A 45 -2.55 -15.03 -5.02
N TYR A 46 -2.31 -14.68 -3.77
CA TYR A 46 -1.19 -15.20 -2.99
C TYR A 46 -1.70 -16.29 -2.04
N ILE A 47 -1.28 -17.55 -2.24
CA ILE A 47 -1.59 -18.66 -1.33
C ILE A 47 -0.27 -19.16 -0.75
N GLY A 48 0.01 -18.77 0.51
CA GLY A 48 1.33 -18.95 1.11
C GLY A 48 2.36 -18.10 0.37
N SER A 49 3.37 -18.75 -0.21
CA SER A 49 4.43 -18.11 -0.99
C SER A 49 4.20 -18.17 -2.51
N GLU A 50 3.11 -18.77 -2.96
CA GLU A 50 2.83 -18.98 -4.38
C GLU A 50 1.88 -17.91 -4.94
N GLU A 51 2.21 -17.44 -6.14
CA GLU A 51 1.33 -16.60 -6.96
C GLU A 51 0.49 -17.46 -7.89
N ILE A 52 -0.83 -17.33 -7.81
CA ILE A 52 -1.79 -18.14 -8.57
C ILE A 52 -2.66 -17.24 -9.45
N ARG A 53 -2.81 -17.64 -10.71
CA ARG A 53 -3.67 -16.99 -11.71
C ARG A 53 -4.77 -17.95 -12.15
N THR A 54 -6.02 -17.53 -11.99
CA THR A 54 -7.19 -18.35 -12.34
C THR A 54 -7.79 -18.02 -13.71
N GLY A 55 -7.43 -16.87 -14.28
CA GLY A 55 -8.04 -16.32 -15.50
C GLY A 55 -9.47 -15.79 -15.32
N ASN A 56 -10.08 -15.98 -14.15
CA ASN A 56 -11.40 -15.42 -13.81
C ASN A 56 -11.22 -14.02 -13.19
N THR A 57 -11.06 -13.02 -14.05
CA THR A 57 -10.76 -11.64 -13.65
C THR A 57 -12.00 -10.75 -13.72
N ARG A 58 -11.93 -9.62 -13.00
CA ARG A 58 -12.92 -8.53 -13.06
C ARG A 58 -12.18 -7.19 -13.13
N PRO A 59 -12.76 -6.17 -13.76
CA PRO A 59 -12.16 -4.85 -13.78
C PRO A 59 -12.05 -4.30 -12.35
N MET A 60 -10.92 -3.68 -12.05
CA MET A 60 -10.71 -2.86 -10.86
C MET A 60 -10.63 -1.40 -11.31
N SER A 61 -11.48 -0.55 -10.75
CA SER A 61 -11.49 0.88 -11.04
C SER A 61 -11.10 1.66 -9.78
N PRO A 62 -10.29 2.73 -9.92
CA PRO A 62 -10.09 3.72 -8.85
C PRO A 62 -11.38 4.44 -8.44
#